data_AF-A0A7R8VGE9-F1
#
_entry.id   AF-A0A7R8VGE9-F1
#
_cell.length_a   1.000
_cell.length_b   1.000
_cell.length_c   1.000
_cell.angle_alpha   90.00
_cell.angle_beta   90.00
_cell.angle_gamma   90.00
#
_symmetry.space_group_name_H-M   'P 1'
#
loop_
_entity.id
_entity.type
_entity.pdbx_description
1 polymer ?
#
loop_
_entity_poly.entity_id
_entity_poly.type
_entity_poly.pdbx_seq_one_letter_code
_entity_poly.pdbx_strand_id
1 'polypeptide(L)' 'MTTLEQMTVLETVSEDTLVFLQVHKRIWPTSQRDALFWSHMRKVPNNKDQDGQDIWIVCNHSTDDPDFPL' A
#
# COMPACT_ATOMS: atom_id res chain seq x y z
N MET A 1 11.28 15.19 -7.50
CA MET A 1 10.64 14.34 -8.53
C MET A 1 9.88 13.24 -7.82
N THR A 2 8.57 13.11 -8.06
CA THR A 2 7.70 12.09 -7.44
C THR A 2 7.19 11.12 -8.50
N THR A 3 6.91 9.86 -8.13
CA THR A 3 6.47 8.78 -9.04
C THR A 3 4.94 8.70 -9.21
N LEU A 4 4.19 9.19 -8.23
CA LEU A 4 2.73 9.16 -8.17
C LEU A 4 2.12 10.29 -9.00
N GLU A 5 1.08 9.97 -9.78
CA GLU A 5 0.20 10.94 -10.44
C GLU A 5 -1.09 11.14 -9.64
N GLN A 6 -1.74 10.05 -9.23
CA GLN A 6 -2.97 10.08 -8.43
C GLN A 6 -3.00 8.94 -7.41
N MET A 7 -3.63 9.16 -6.26
CA MET A 7 -3.88 8.15 -5.22
C MET A 7 -5.27 8.35 -4.63
N THR A 8 -6.05 7.28 -4.59
CA THR A 8 -7.41 7.24 -4.05
C THR A 8 -7.49 6.15 -2.98
N VAL A 9 -8.05 6.46 -1.80
CA VAL A 9 -8.45 5.44 -0.82
C VAL A 9 -9.78 4.87 -1.29
N LEU A 10 -9.82 3.58 -1.59
CA LEU A 10 -11.04 2.90 -2.02
C LEU A 10 -11.84 2.36 -0.84
N GLU A 11 -11.14 1.81 0.16
CA GLU A 11 -11.76 1.18 1.33
C GLU A 11 -10.91 1.38 2.58
N THR A 12 -11.59 1.52 3.72
CA THR A 12 -10.99 1.41 5.05
C THR A 12 -11.42 0.08 5.67
N VAL A 13 -10.54 -0.92 5.62
CA VAL A 13 -10.83 -2.28 6.10
C VAL A 13 -10.75 -2.34 7.63
N SER A 14 -9.77 -1.64 8.21
CA SER A 14 -9.58 -1.47 9.66
C SER A 14 -8.83 -0.16 9.93
N GLU A 15 -8.64 0.20 11.20
CA GLU A 15 -7.88 1.40 11.58
C GLU A 15 -6.43 1.41 11.05
N ASP A 16 -5.87 0.22 10.81
CA ASP A 16 -4.49 0.01 10.37
C ASP A 16 -4.38 -0.58 8.94
N THR A 17 -5.50 -0.70 8.22
CA THR A 17 -5.53 -1.30 6.87
C THR A 17 -6.42 -0.52 5.91
N LEU A 18 -5.84 -0.06 4.80
CA LEU A 18 -6.53 0.67 3.73
C LEU A 18 -6.30 0.02 2.37
N VAL A 19 -7.29 0.10 1.48
CA VAL A 19 -7.14 -0.28 0.06
C VAL A 19 -6.92 0.98 -0.78
N PHE A 20 -5.91 0.96 -1.64
CA PHE A 20 -5.52 2.07 -2.49
C PHE A 20 -5.59 1.70 -3.96
N LEU A 21 -6.08 2.64 -4.76
CA LEU A 21 -5.81 2.70 -6.20
C LEU A 21 -4.83 3.84 -6.46
N GLN A 22 -3.68 3.51 -7.02
CA GLN A 22 -2.64 4.47 -7.39
C GLN A 22 -2.40 4.48 -8.89
N VAL A 23 -2.35 5.65 -9.49
CA VAL A 23 -1.92 5.86 -10.88
C VAL A 23 -0.52 6.50 -10.86
N HIS A 24 0.42 5.89 -11.56
CA HIS A 24 1.80 6.35 -11.66
C HIS A 24 1.99 7.28 -12.85
N LYS A 25 3.02 8.14 -12.76
CA LYS A 25 3.44 8.93 -13.91
C LYS A 25 3.87 8.03 -15.05
N ARG A 26 3.40 8.36 -16.26
CA ARG A 26 3.79 7.62 -17.46
C ARG A 26 5.26 7.85 -17.79
N ILE A 27 5.99 6.76 -17.98
CA ILE A 27 7.35 6.77 -18.51
C ILE A 27 7.28 6.26 -19.95
N TRP A 28 7.42 7.17 -20.91
CA TRP A 28 7.48 6.81 -22.33
C TRP A 28 8.69 5.88 -22.58
N PRO A 29 8.55 4.80 -23.38
CA PRO A 29 7.46 4.50 -24.31
C PRO A 29 6.28 3.70 -23.72
N THR A 30 6.36 3.30 -22.45
CA THR A 30 5.38 2.38 -21.86
C THR A 30 4.01 3.05 -21.64
N SER A 31 2.96 2.24 -21.59
CA SER A 31 1.66 2.65 -21.07
C SER A 31 1.77 3.16 -19.64
N GLN A 32 0.82 4.00 -19.24
CA GLN A 32 0.68 4.39 -17.84
C GLN A 32 0.38 3.14 -16.98
N ARG A 33 0.88 3.13 -15.74
CA ARG A 33 0.66 2.02 -14.82
C ARG A 33 -0.20 2.48 -13.65
N ASP A 34 -1.13 1.64 -13.27
CA ASP A 34 -1.86 1.70 -12.02
C ASP A 34 -1.43 0.56 -11.08
N ALA A 35 -1.86 0.65 -9.83
CA ALA A 35 -1.66 -0.36 -8.81
C ALA A 35 -2.85 -0.33 -7.84
N LEU A 36 -3.49 -1.48 -7.68
CA LEU A 36 -4.51 -1.76 -6.67
C LEU A 36 -3.87 -2.64 -5.60
N PHE A 37 -3.85 -2.15 -4.36
CA PHE A 37 -3.22 -2.87 -3.25
C PHE A 37 -3.82 -2.47 -1.91
N TRP A 38 -3.80 -3.38 -0.95
CA TRP A 38 -4.00 -3.03 0.45
C TRP A 38 -2.66 -2.64 1.08
N SER A 39 -2.70 -1.69 2.00
CA SER A 39 -1.59 -1.27 2.85
C SER A 39 -1.95 -1.54 4.29
N HIS A 40 -1.13 -2.31 5.00
CA HIS A 40 -1.34 -2.67 6.40
C HIS A 40 -0.13 -2.24 7.23
N MET A 41 -0.36 -1.48 8.30
CA MET A 41 0.67 -1.07 9.25
C MET A 41 0.55 -1.86 10.53
N ARG A 42 1.66 -2.42 11.03
CA ARG A 42 1.66 -3.20 12.26
C ARG A 42 2.92 -3.02 13.08
N LYS A 43 2.74 -2.90 14.40
CA LYS A 43 3.83 -3.06 15.38
C LYS A 43 4.16 -4.54 15.55
N VAL A 44 5.42 -4.91 15.39
CA VAL A 44 5.90 -6.26 15.61
C VAL A 44 6.62 -6.30 16.97
N PRO A 45 5.99 -6.87 18.02
CA PRO A 45 6.63 -6.96 19.32
C PRO A 45 7.79 -7.97 19.29
N ASN A 46 8.89 -7.63 19.96
CA ASN A 46 9.97 -8.56 20.18
C ASN A 46 9.70 -9.40 21.44
N ASN A 47 9.10 -10.57 21.26
CA ASN A 47 8.77 -11.46 22.39
C ASN A 47 10.00 -12.05 23.12
N LYS A 48 11.22 -11.84 22.60
CA LYS A 48 12.46 -12.39 23.17
C LYS A 48 13.31 -11.35 23.90
N ASP A 49 13.09 -10.07 23.63
CA ASP A 49 13.82 -8.96 24.23
C ASP A 49 12.86 -7.78 24.38
N GLN A 50 12.28 -7.65 25.59
CA GLN A 50 11.31 -6.61 25.93
C GLN A 50 11.92 -5.21 26.01
N ASP A 51 13.25 -5.11 26.19
CA ASP A 51 13.98 -3.84 26.17
C ASP A 51 14.45 -3.47 24.74
N GLY A 52 14.19 -4.36 23.78
CA GLY A 52 14.49 -4.16 22.37
C GLY A 52 13.69 -3.01 21.75
N GLN A 53 14.19 -2.50 20.63
CA GLN A 53 13.53 -1.41 19.89
C GLN A 53 12.17 -1.86 19.34
N ASP A 54 11.21 -0.92 19.35
CA ASP A 54 9.92 -1.11 18.70
C ASP A 54 10.08 -1.24 17.18
N ILE A 55 9.59 -2.34 16.62
CA ILE A 55 9.60 -2.55 15.16
C ILE A 55 8.21 -2.26 14.61
N TRP A 56 8.15 -1.42 13.58
CA TRP A 56 6.94 -1.17 12.80
C TRP A 56 7.16 -1.59 11.35
N ILE A 57 6.17 -2.26 10.78
CA ILE A 57 6.19 -2.70 9.38
C ILE A 57 4.96 -2.15 8.69
N VAL A 58 5.14 -1.68 7.45
CA VAL A 58 4.06 -1.44 6.51
C VAL A 58 4.21 -2.42 5.36
N CYS A 59 3.18 -3.20 5.08
CA CYS A 59 3.13 -4.09 3.93
C CYS A 59 2.12 -3.56 2.93
N ASN A 60 2.56 -3.41 1.67
CA ASN A 60 1.71 -3.11 0.54
C ASN A 60 1.65 -4.36 -0.34
N HIS A 61 0.45 -4.89 -0.55
CA HIS A 61 0.27 -6.11 -1.31
C HIS A 61 -0.87 -5.97 -2.31
N SER A 62 -0.60 -6.32 -3.56
CA SER A 62 -1.58 -6.24 -4.64
C SER A 62 -2.82 -7.05 -4.33
N THR A 63 -3.97 -6.54 -4.79
CA THR A 63 -5.26 -7.21 -4.64
C THR A 63 -6.10 -6.95 -5.88
N ASP A 64 -7.16 -7.73 -6.06
CA ASP A 64 -8.07 -7.66 -7.20
C ASP A 64 -9.43 -7.17 -6.72
N ASP A 65 -10.07 -6.29 -7.49
CA ASP A 65 -11.43 -5.81 -7.23
C ASP A 65 -12.22 -5.77 -8.55
N PRO A 66 -13.40 -6.40 -8.63
CA PRO A 66 -14.23 -6.40 -9.84
C PRO A 66 -14.66 -5.00 -10.32
N ASP A 67 -14.80 -4.03 -9.41
CA ASP A 67 -15.18 -2.65 -9.74
C ASP A 67 -13.98 -1.85 -10.27
N PHE A 68 -12.75 -2.35 -10.06
CA PHE A 68 -11.49 -1.76 -10.49
C PHE A 68 -10.57 -2.76 -11.20
N PRO A 69 -10.96 -3.26 -12.39
CA PRO A 69 -10.12 -4.17 -13.15
C PRO A 69 -8.85 -3.47 -13.64
N LEU A 70 -7.69 -3.99 -13.23
CA LEU A 70 -6.36 -3.61 -13.72
C LEU A 70 -6.01 -4.33 -15.03
#